data_AF-A0A933K4C8-F1
#
_entry.id   AF-A0A933K4C8-F1
#
_cell.length_a   1.000
_cell.length_b   1.000
_cell.length_c   1.000
_cell.angle_alpha   90.00
_cell.angle_beta   90.00
_cell.angle_gamma   90.00
#
_symmetry.space_group_name_H-M   'P 1'
#
loop_
_entity.id
_entity.type
_entity.pdbx_description
1 polymer ?
#
loop_
_entity_poly.entity_id
_entity_poly.type
_entity_poly.pdbx_seq_one_letter_code
_entity_poly.pdbx_strand_id
1 'polypeptide(L)'
;MASRTKVLPDLLLVLAFSSFALADGPRVQLGIDVLAGQQFQLLRGKRVGLVTNQTGVDGRGTRTRVVLKRHVDLVALYTPEHGLDGTELAGKYVATRRDPLTGLLAHSLYGPTRKPTPAMLKGVDVLVFDLQDIGCRCYTYISTMIKCMEAAGEARIPFVVLDRPNPLGGLRVEGPPMEARWISFIGQVPTPYVPGLTAGEIARMANALGWASPRCDLRVVRMKGWRRDMVWDDTELGWVKPSPNIPRADTPAYYVATGMLGELKGIEGGCGGPTPFEIIAAKGLESRSFTAKMSSLGLPGVRFSPYERMGARLTIDPRTPANLTGLNIHGLAAVYRGAPNVFKRSRGSHLELFFKAYGSASIRRQIERGVPAHRIIDGWTPSVARFRVARQPFLLY
;
A
#
# COMPACT_ATOMS: atom_id res chain seq x y z
N MET A 1 -87.35 25.73 23.99
CA MET A 1 -86.11 25.87 24.77
C MET A 1 -85.27 24.61 24.60
N ALA A 2 -83.96 24.79 24.35
CA ALA A 2 -82.89 23.79 24.27
C ALA A 2 -82.96 22.70 23.17
N SER A 3 -82.39 23.03 22.00
CA SER A 3 -81.94 22.06 20.99
C SER A 3 -80.49 21.66 21.29
N ARG A 4 -80.23 20.35 21.38
CA ARG A 4 -78.92 19.73 21.61
C ARG A 4 -78.17 19.56 20.28
N THR A 5 -77.08 20.30 20.08
CA THR A 5 -76.10 20.03 19.02
C THR A 5 -75.03 19.06 19.52
N LYS A 6 -74.95 17.89 18.87
CA LYS A 6 -73.86 16.91 19.05
C LYS A 6 -72.66 17.36 18.21
N VAL A 7 -71.48 17.42 18.85
CA VAL A 7 -70.18 17.66 18.23
C VAL A 7 -69.63 16.32 17.72
N LEU A 8 -69.28 16.23 16.44
CA LEU A 8 -68.44 15.16 15.90
C LEU A 8 -66.95 15.54 16.10
N PRO A 9 -66.05 14.59 16.42
CA PRO A 9 -64.63 14.88 16.56
C PRO A 9 -63.91 14.83 15.20
N ASP A 10 -63.07 15.83 14.95
CA ASP A 10 -62.16 15.89 13.82
C ASP A 10 -61.07 14.81 13.93
N LEU A 11 -61.04 13.90 12.94
CA LEU A 11 -60.02 12.87 12.81
C LEU A 11 -58.83 13.45 12.04
N LEU A 12 -57.80 13.88 12.76
CA LEU A 12 -56.52 14.34 12.18
C LEU A 12 -55.72 13.13 11.65
N LEU A 13 -55.63 13.03 10.33
CA LEU A 13 -54.82 12.03 9.64
C LEU A 13 -53.33 12.47 9.64
N VAL A 14 -52.53 11.90 10.54
CA VAL A 14 -51.07 12.11 10.55
C VAL A 14 -50.43 11.20 9.50
N LEU A 15 -50.09 11.76 8.33
CA LEU A 15 -49.26 11.10 7.33
C LEU A 15 -47.81 11.04 7.82
N ALA A 16 -47.39 9.89 8.33
CA ALA A 16 -45.99 9.62 8.63
C ALA A 16 -45.19 9.47 7.32
N PHE A 17 -44.44 10.51 6.95
CA PHE A 17 -43.40 10.40 5.92
C PHE A 17 -42.23 9.59 6.49
N SER A 18 -42.22 8.29 6.21
CA SER A 18 -41.03 7.46 6.40
C SER A 18 -39.98 7.87 5.37
N SER A 19 -39.10 8.81 5.74
CA SER A 19 -37.87 9.07 5.02
C SER A 19 -37.01 7.82 5.06
N PHE A 20 -37.03 7.02 3.99
CA PHE A 20 -35.99 6.04 3.74
C PHE A 20 -34.68 6.83 3.55
N ALA A 21 -33.85 6.87 4.59
CA ALA A 21 -32.45 7.25 4.41
C ALA A 21 -31.86 6.25 3.41
N LEU A 22 -31.59 6.71 2.19
CA LEU A 22 -30.71 6.01 1.28
C LEU A 22 -29.41 5.82 2.06
N ALA A 23 -28.98 4.57 2.25
CA ALA A 23 -27.69 4.30 2.86
C ALA A 23 -26.62 5.01 2.01
N ASP A 24 -26.05 6.09 2.53
CA ASP A 24 -24.96 6.81 1.90
C ASP A 24 -23.81 5.79 1.73
N GLY A 25 -23.48 5.48 0.48
CA GLY A 25 -22.31 4.66 0.17
C GLY A 25 -21.03 5.32 0.68
N PRO A 26 -19.90 4.60 0.70
CA PRO A 26 -18.64 5.17 1.19
C PRO A 26 -18.33 6.49 0.46
N ARG A 27 -17.78 7.45 1.20
CA ARG A 27 -17.39 8.77 0.68
C ARG A 27 -16.51 8.72 -0.57
N VAL A 28 -15.72 7.66 -0.71
CA VAL A 28 -14.83 7.42 -1.85
C VAL A 28 -15.37 6.27 -2.71
N GLN A 29 -15.48 6.51 -4.02
CA GLN A 29 -15.72 5.45 -5.02
C GLN A 29 -14.39 5.01 -5.60
N LEU A 30 -14.09 3.71 -5.48
CA LEU A 30 -12.89 3.08 -6.02
C LEU A 30 -12.93 3.02 -7.55
N GLY A 31 -11.78 2.75 -8.18
CA GLY A 31 -11.73 2.58 -9.64
C GLY A 31 -12.71 1.52 -10.16
N ILE A 32 -12.93 0.43 -9.41
CA ILE A 32 -13.93 -0.60 -9.76
C ILE A 32 -15.37 -0.09 -9.65
N ASP A 33 -15.70 0.75 -8.65
CA ASP A 33 -17.03 1.34 -8.49
C ASP A 33 -17.32 2.33 -9.63
N VAL A 34 -16.32 3.14 -9.99
CA VAL A 34 -16.42 4.11 -11.09
C VAL A 34 -16.58 3.38 -12.43
N LEU A 35 -15.81 2.30 -12.65
CA LEU A 35 -15.94 1.47 -13.84
C LEU A 35 -17.34 0.84 -13.94
N ALA A 36 -17.87 0.34 -12.83
CA ALA A 36 -19.22 -0.23 -12.77
C ALA A 36 -20.30 0.83 -13.04
N GLY A 37 -20.16 2.03 -12.49
CA GLY A 37 -21.04 3.17 -12.77
C GLY A 37 -21.01 3.62 -14.24
N GLN A 38 -19.92 3.34 -14.96
CA GLN A 38 -19.79 3.52 -16.40
C GLN A 38 -20.19 2.26 -17.20
N GLN A 39 -20.91 1.32 -16.59
CA GLN A 39 -21.37 0.08 -17.20
C GLN A 39 -20.24 -0.73 -17.86
N PHE A 40 -19.04 -0.68 -17.27
CA PHE A 40 -17.85 -1.38 -17.75
C PHE A 40 -17.49 -1.07 -19.22
N GLN A 41 -17.90 0.08 -19.76
CA GLN A 41 -17.72 0.45 -21.17
C GLN A 41 -16.28 0.25 -21.66
N LEU A 42 -15.30 0.56 -20.81
CA LEU A 42 -13.87 0.42 -21.12
C LEU A 42 -13.45 -1.02 -21.46
N LEU A 43 -14.17 -2.03 -20.95
CA LEU A 43 -13.84 -3.45 -21.05
C LEU A 43 -14.81 -4.23 -21.95
N ARG A 44 -15.85 -3.59 -22.49
CA ARG A 44 -16.90 -4.27 -23.25
C ARG A 44 -16.35 -4.93 -24.51
N GLY A 45 -16.70 -6.20 -24.72
CA GLY A 45 -16.26 -6.98 -25.88
C GLY A 45 -14.79 -7.38 -25.90
N LYS A 46 -14.06 -7.19 -24.78
CA LYS A 46 -12.66 -7.58 -24.63
C LYS A 46 -12.54 -8.80 -23.72
N ARG A 47 -11.60 -9.69 -24.02
CA ARG A 47 -11.15 -10.73 -23.09
C ARG A 47 -10.24 -10.13 -22.04
N VAL A 48 -10.71 -10.12 -20.80
CA VAL A 48 -10.07 -9.41 -19.70
C VAL A 48 -9.19 -10.36 -18.90
N GLY A 49 -7.93 -9.97 -18.71
CA GLY A 49 -7.03 -10.54 -17.72
C GLY A 49 -6.97 -9.63 -16.49
N LEU A 50 -7.09 -10.19 -15.27
CA LEU A 50 -7.14 -9.42 -14.03
C LEU A 50 -5.97 -9.74 -13.10
N VAL A 51 -5.14 -8.74 -12.82
CA VAL A 51 -4.11 -8.76 -11.77
C VAL A 51 -4.77 -8.33 -10.47
N THR A 52 -4.99 -9.26 -9.54
CA THR A 52 -5.70 -8.97 -8.29
C THR A 52 -5.35 -9.96 -7.17
N ASN A 53 -5.87 -9.70 -5.99
CA ASN A 53 -5.87 -10.57 -4.82
C ASN A 53 -7.12 -10.29 -3.98
N GLN A 54 -7.13 -10.69 -2.70
CA GLN A 54 -8.23 -10.45 -1.79
C GLN A 54 -8.56 -8.96 -1.64
N THR A 55 -7.59 -8.06 -1.75
CA THR A 55 -7.85 -6.62 -1.62
C THR A 55 -8.61 -6.01 -2.79
N GLY A 56 -8.68 -6.71 -3.93
CA GLY A 56 -9.52 -6.34 -5.05
C GLY A 56 -10.98 -6.53 -4.70
N VAL A 57 -11.57 -5.53 -4.05
CA VAL A 57 -13.00 -5.44 -3.71
C VAL A 57 -13.58 -4.09 -4.12
N ASP A 58 -14.87 -4.08 -4.43
CA ASP A 58 -15.65 -2.85 -4.60
C ASP A 58 -15.94 -2.16 -3.25
N GLY A 59 -16.57 -0.97 -3.29
CA GLY A 59 -16.90 -0.22 -2.08
C GLY A 59 -17.85 -0.94 -1.11
N ARG A 60 -18.47 -2.06 -1.55
CA ARG A 60 -19.34 -2.93 -0.74
C ARG A 60 -18.65 -4.21 -0.26
N GLY A 61 -17.37 -4.40 -0.59
CA GLY A 61 -16.59 -5.59 -0.22
C GLY A 61 -16.73 -6.77 -1.20
N THR A 62 -17.40 -6.61 -2.33
CA THR A 62 -17.51 -7.68 -3.34
C THR A 62 -16.21 -7.80 -4.11
N ARG A 63 -15.66 -9.01 -4.24
CA ARG A 63 -14.39 -9.25 -4.96
C ARG A 63 -14.48 -8.80 -6.41
N THR A 64 -13.50 -8.04 -6.89
CA THR A 64 -13.41 -7.55 -8.28
C THR A 64 -13.43 -8.69 -9.28
N ARG A 65 -12.78 -9.83 -9.01
CA ARG A 65 -12.86 -11.02 -9.87
C ARG A 65 -14.30 -11.53 -10.06
N VAL A 66 -15.15 -11.41 -9.04
CA VAL A 66 -16.57 -11.80 -9.10
C VAL A 66 -17.37 -10.73 -9.85
N VAL A 67 -17.12 -9.45 -9.58
CA VAL A 67 -17.78 -8.33 -10.27
C VAL A 67 -17.51 -8.40 -11.77
N LEU A 68 -16.24 -8.53 -12.17
CA LEU A 68 -15.86 -8.61 -13.58
C LEU A 68 -16.37 -9.88 -14.25
N LYS A 69 -16.31 -11.05 -13.60
CA LYS A 69 -16.80 -12.30 -14.19
C LYS A 69 -18.30 -12.25 -14.56
N ARG A 70 -19.09 -11.44 -13.87
CA ARG A 70 -20.52 -11.26 -14.13
C ARG A 70 -20.84 -10.29 -15.28
N HIS A 71 -19.97 -9.33 -15.55
CA HIS A 71 -20.28 -8.20 -16.43
C HIS A 71 -19.40 -8.11 -17.68
N VAL A 72 -18.25 -8.77 -17.69
CA VAL A 72 -17.30 -8.77 -18.80
C VAL A 72 -16.74 -10.18 -19.04
N ASP A 73 -16.10 -10.39 -20.19
CA ASP A 73 -15.47 -11.66 -20.52
C ASP A 73 -14.12 -11.81 -19.77
N LEU A 74 -14.19 -12.11 -18.48
CA LEU A 74 -13.02 -12.40 -17.66
C LEU A 74 -12.49 -13.82 -17.97
N VAL A 75 -11.26 -13.87 -18.49
CA VAL A 75 -10.64 -15.11 -19.01
C VAL A 75 -9.40 -15.56 -18.25
N ALA A 76 -8.71 -14.67 -17.53
CA ALA A 76 -7.49 -15.00 -16.81
C ALA A 76 -7.34 -14.20 -15.51
N LEU A 77 -6.73 -14.82 -14.51
CA LEU A 77 -6.34 -14.18 -13.25
C LEU A 77 -4.83 -14.23 -13.07
N TYR A 78 -4.26 -13.19 -12.49
CA TYR A 78 -2.85 -13.09 -12.13
C TYR A 78 -2.72 -12.64 -10.68
N THR A 79 -1.91 -13.33 -9.89
CA THR A 79 -1.78 -13.05 -8.46
C THR A 79 -0.37 -12.62 -8.09
N PRO A 80 -0.21 -11.59 -7.23
CA PRO A 80 1.09 -11.12 -6.75
C PRO A 80 1.64 -12.00 -5.61
N GLU A 81 2.62 -11.47 -4.88
CA GLU A 81 3.02 -11.93 -3.55
C GLU A 81 1.80 -12.07 -2.62
N HIS A 82 1.84 -13.05 -1.72
CA HIS A 82 0.73 -13.44 -0.82
C HIS A 82 -0.45 -14.15 -1.47
N GLY A 83 -0.43 -14.38 -2.78
CA GLY A 83 -1.45 -15.16 -3.45
C GLY A 83 -2.80 -14.46 -3.58
N LEU A 84 -3.75 -15.17 -4.17
CA LEU A 84 -5.04 -14.60 -4.59
C LEU A 84 -5.95 -14.31 -3.38
N ASP A 85 -5.73 -15.03 -2.27
CA ASP A 85 -6.52 -14.91 -1.04
C ASP A 85 -5.73 -14.25 0.11
N GLY A 86 -4.45 -13.91 -0.10
CA GLY A 86 -3.63 -13.16 0.86
C GLY A 86 -3.11 -13.96 2.04
N THR A 87 -3.03 -15.28 1.91
CA THR A 87 -2.73 -16.20 3.02
C THR A 87 -1.26 -16.58 3.10
N GLU A 88 -0.53 -16.44 2.00
CA GLU A 88 0.86 -16.87 1.88
C GLU A 88 1.79 -15.85 2.55
N LEU A 89 2.80 -16.34 3.28
CA LEU A 89 3.76 -15.45 3.97
C LEU A 89 4.68 -14.73 2.98
N ALA A 90 5.21 -13.57 3.39
CA ALA A 90 6.19 -12.82 2.62
C ALA A 90 7.39 -13.68 2.22
N GLY A 91 7.87 -13.53 0.99
CA GLY A 91 8.99 -14.30 0.48
C GLY A 91 8.69 -15.79 0.17
N LYS A 92 7.47 -16.28 0.42
CA LYS A 92 7.10 -17.67 0.10
C LYS A 92 6.58 -17.81 -1.32
N TYR A 93 6.85 -18.96 -1.92
CA TYR A 93 6.33 -19.29 -3.25
C TYR A 93 4.80 -19.38 -3.22
N VAL A 94 4.17 -18.84 -4.27
CA VAL A 94 2.73 -18.89 -4.50
C VAL A 94 2.51 -19.77 -5.72
N ALA A 95 1.71 -20.81 -5.59
CA ALA A 95 1.42 -21.71 -6.69
C ALA A 95 0.27 -21.20 -7.57
N THR A 96 0.38 -21.41 -8.87
CA THR A 96 -0.76 -21.27 -9.80
C THR A 96 -1.85 -22.26 -9.40
N ARG A 97 -3.10 -21.81 -9.33
CA ARG A 97 -4.23 -22.67 -8.94
C ARG A 97 -5.52 -22.23 -9.62
N ARG A 98 -6.51 -23.14 -9.66
CA ARG A 98 -7.86 -22.79 -10.10
C ARG A 98 -8.57 -22.01 -8.99
N ASP A 99 -9.17 -20.89 -9.37
CA ASP A 99 -9.98 -20.07 -8.50
C ASP A 99 -11.40 -20.65 -8.39
N PRO A 100 -11.88 -21.01 -7.20
CA PRO A 100 -13.22 -21.57 -7.03
C PRO A 100 -14.34 -20.54 -7.30
N LEU A 101 -14.07 -19.24 -7.20
CA LEU A 101 -15.10 -18.21 -7.39
C LEU A 101 -15.43 -17.93 -8.86
N THR A 102 -14.44 -18.09 -9.75
CA THR A 102 -14.60 -17.80 -11.19
C THR A 102 -14.42 -19.02 -12.08
N GLY A 103 -13.87 -20.12 -11.54
CA GLY A 103 -13.45 -21.30 -12.29
C GLY A 103 -12.17 -21.09 -13.12
N LEU A 104 -11.58 -19.90 -13.11
CA LEU A 104 -10.41 -19.55 -13.93
C LEU A 104 -9.09 -20.02 -13.30
N LEU A 105 -8.06 -20.14 -14.12
CA LEU A 105 -6.70 -20.36 -13.62
C LEU A 105 -6.12 -19.02 -13.13
N ALA A 106 -5.63 -18.99 -11.89
CA ALA A 106 -4.91 -17.86 -11.31
C ALA A 106 -3.40 -18.09 -11.41
N HIS A 107 -2.78 -17.43 -12.38
CA HIS A 107 -1.34 -17.50 -12.63
C HIS A 107 -0.56 -16.77 -11.54
N SER A 108 0.40 -17.46 -10.92
CA SER A 108 1.30 -16.83 -9.97
C SER A 108 2.32 -15.92 -10.66
N LEU A 109 2.40 -14.68 -10.18
CA LEU A 109 3.44 -13.71 -10.53
C LEU A 109 4.42 -13.53 -9.36
N TYR A 110 4.66 -14.60 -8.60
CA TYR A 110 5.65 -14.62 -7.53
C TYR A 110 6.53 -15.88 -7.56
N GLY A 111 7.82 -15.71 -7.24
CA GLY A 111 8.84 -16.76 -7.34
C GLY A 111 9.54 -16.76 -8.71
N PRO A 112 9.53 -17.88 -9.47
CA PRO A 112 10.27 -17.99 -10.72
C PRO A 112 9.72 -17.08 -11.83
N THR A 113 8.45 -16.70 -11.74
CA THR A 113 7.79 -15.79 -12.68
C THR A 113 7.26 -14.59 -11.90
N ARG A 114 7.73 -13.38 -12.23
CA ARG A 114 7.24 -12.10 -11.64
C ARG A 114 6.60 -11.17 -12.66
N LYS A 115 6.62 -11.58 -13.92
CA LYS A 115 6.12 -10.87 -15.09
C LYS A 115 5.26 -11.86 -15.88
N PRO A 116 4.04 -11.49 -16.31
CA PRO A 116 3.23 -12.37 -17.17
C PRO A 116 4.04 -12.80 -18.40
N THR A 117 4.03 -14.09 -18.71
CA THR A 117 4.68 -14.60 -19.92
C THR A 117 3.76 -14.43 -21.13
N PRO A 118 4.29 -14.43 -22.37
CA PRO A 118 3.44 -14.39 -23.57
C PRO A 118 2.37 -15.50 -23.59
N ALA A 119 2.72 -16.70 -23.09
CA ALA A 119 1.78 -17.81 -22.97
C ALA A 119 0.62 -17.50 -22.00
N MET A 120 0.92 -16.85 -20.87
CA MET A 120 -0.12 -16.43 -19.91
C MET A 120 -1.01 -15.30 -20.43
N LEU A 121 -0.54 -14.53 -21.43
CA LEU A 121 -1.32 -13.44 -22.06
C LEU A 121 -2.06 -13.90 -23.32
N LYS A 122 -1.90 -15.16 -23.74
CA LYS A 122 -2.56 -15.67 -24.94
C LYS A 122 -4.08 -15.58 -24.77
N GLY A 123 -4.71 -14.84 -25.67
CA GLY A 123 -6.16 -14.65 -25.65
C GLY A 123 -6.66 -13.61 -24.65
N VAL A 124 -5.77 -12.77 -24.12
CA VAL A 124 -6.13 -11.59 -23.33
C VAL A 124 -6.03 -10.35 -24.22
N ASP A 125 -7.09 -9.56 -24.27
CA ASP A 125 -7.15 -8.33 -25.08
C ASP A 125 -6.88 -7.07 -24.24
N VAL A 126 -6.98 -7.15 -22.91
CA VAL A 126 -6.71 -6.07 -21.97
C VAL A 126 -6.32 -6.65 -20.61
N LEU A 127 -5.28 -6.08 -19.99
CA LEU A 127 -4.92 -6.36 -18.60
C LEU A 127 -5.48 -5.28 -17.68
N VAL A 128 -6.13 -5.71 -16.60
CA VAL A 128 -6.66 -4.85 -15.55
C VAL A 128 -5.89 -5.09 -14.26
N PHE A 129 -5.47 -4.04 -13.58
CA PHE A 129 -4.81 -4.08 -12.27
C PHE A 129 -5.75 -3.53 -11.20
N ASP A 130 -5.98 -4.33 -10.15
CA ASP A 130 -6.79 -3.94 -9.01
C ASP A 130 -6.27 -4.58 -7.71
N LEU A 131 -5.40 -3.85 -7.01
CA LEU A 131 -4.75 -4.24 -5.76
C LEU A 131 -4.62 -3.04 -4.82
N GLN A 132 -4.94 -3.21 -3.55
CA GLN A 132 -4.67 -2.23 -2.49
C GLN A 132 -3.20 -2.31 -2.07
N ASP A 133 -2.43 -1.27 -2.38
CA ASP A 133 -1.07 -1.05 -1.92
C ASP A 133 -1.04 -0.33 -0.56
N ILE A 134 0.13 -0.21 0.07
CA ILE A 134 0.31 0.48 1.36
C ILE A 134 0.99 1.85 1.25
N GLY A 135 1.33 2.32 0.05
CA GLY A 135 1.96 3.62 -0.16
C GLY A 135 3.46 3.66 0.13
N CYS A 136 4.12 2.50 0.12
CA CYS A 136 5.55 2.37 0.38
C CYS A 136 6.25 1.65 -0.77
N ARG A 137 7.40 2.19 -1.21
CA ARG A 137 8.22 1.68 -2.31
C ARG A 137 8.59 0.20 -2.19
N CYS A 138 8.70 -0.30 -0.96
CA CYS A 138 9.11 -1.68 -0.68
C CYS A 138 7.97 -2.70 -0.63
N TYR A 139 6.73 -2.25 -0.78
CA TYR A 139 5.61 -3.15 -0.94
C TYR A 139 5.47 -3.56 -2.41
N THR A 140 5.54 -4.86 -2.68
CA THR A 140 5.88 -5.39 -4.02
C THR A 140 4.74 -5.33 -5.03
N TYR A 141 3.53 -4.91 -4.64
CA TYR A 141 2.38 -4.82 -5.54
C TYR A 141 2.59 -3.80 -6.64
N ILE A 142 3.24 -2.67 -6.33
CA ILE A 142 3.66 -1.70 -7.34
C ILE A 142 4.68 -2.34 -8.30
N SER A 143 5.64 -3.12 -7.80
CA SER A 143 6.58 -3.83 -8.66
C SER A 143 5.90 -4.86 -9.57
N THR A 144 4.90 -5.59 -9.07
CA THR A 144 4.05 -6.45 -9.89
C THR A 144 3.32 -5.64 -10.98
N MET A 145 2.75 -4.48 -10.62
CA MET A 145 2.10 -3.59 -11.59
C MET A 145 3.06 -3.20 -12.72
N ILE A 146 4.28 -2.78 -12.39
CA ILE A 146 5.30 -2.41 -13.38
C ILE A 146 5.63 -3.60 -14.30
N LYS A 147 5.81 -4.81 -13.75
CA LYS A 147 6.05 -6.00 -14.56
C LYS A 147 4.89 -6.37 -15.47
N CYS A 148 3.66 -6.19 -15.01
CA CYS A 148 2.49 -6.38 -15.86
C CYS A 148 2.37 -5.30 -16.94
N MET A 149 2.74 -4.04 -16.66
CA MET A 149 2.79 -2.98 -17.65
C MET A 149 3.83 -3.25 -18.74
N GLU A 150 5.04 -3.69 -18.36
CA GLU A 150 6.08 -4.10 -19.31
C GLU A 150 5.56 -5.23 -20.23
N ALA A 151 4.92 -6.25 -19.67
CA ALA A 151 4.36 -7.36 -20.44
C ALA A 151 3.20 -6.92 -21.35
N ALA A 152 2.36 -5.99 -20.90
CA ALA A 152 1.28 -5.42 -21.70
C ALA A 152 1.81 -4.62 -22.90
N GLY A 153 2.88 -3.84 -22.68
CA GLY A 153 3.57 -3.09 -23.74
C GLY A 153 4.18 -4.01 -24.78
N GLU A 154 4.82 -5.10 -24.36
CA GLU A 154 5.39 -6.13 -25.25
C GLU A 154 4.32 -6.84 -26.07
N ALA A 155 3.20 -7.20 -25.43
CA ALA A 155 2.07 -7.85 -26.07
C ALA A 155 1.17 -6.88 -26.89
N ARG A 156 1.43 -5.57 -26.80
CA ARG A 156 0.62 -4.50 -27.43
C ARG A 156 -0.86 -4.56 -27.03
N ILE A 157 -1.14 -4.90 -25.78
CA ILE A 157 -2.49 -4.87 -25.22
C ILE A 157 -2.62 -3.69 -24.23
N PRO A 158 -3.81 -3.05 -24.15
CA PRO A 158 -4.04 -2.01 -23.16
C PRO A 158 -3.85 -2.51 -21.72
N PHE A 159 -3.40 -1.61 -20.87
CA PHE A 159 -3.27 -1.83 -19.44
C PHE A 159 -4.15 -0.83 -18.68
N VAL A 160 -5.05 -1.34 -17.84
CA VAL A 160 -6.04 -0.54 -17.10
C VAL A 160 -5.74 -0.63 -15.62
N VAL A 161 -5.52 0.50 -14.95
CA VAL A 161 -5.42 0.55 -13.48
C VAL A 161 -6.76 1.00 -12.91
N LEU A 162 -7.36 0.18 -12.06
CA LEU A 162 -8.47 0.60 -11.21
C LEU A 162 -7.86 1.23 -9.98
N ASP A 163 -7.90 2.56 -9.91
CA ASP A 163 -7.13 3.27 -8.90
C ASP A 163 -7.72 3.10 -7.50
N ARG A 164 -6.86 3.18 -6.48
CA ARG A 164 -7.19 2.96 -5.07
C ARG A 164 -6.52 4.00 -4.17
N PRO A 165 -7.07 4.27 -2.97
CA PRO A 165 -6.50 5.22 -2.03
C PRO A 165 -5.08 4.81 -1.63
N ASN A 166 -4.19 5.79 -1.49
CA ASN A 166 -2.96 5.57 -0.71
C ASN A 166 -3.33 5.69 0.78
N PRO A 167 -3.17 4.64 1.60
CA PRO A 167 -3.62 4.66 3.00
C PRO A 167 -2.84 5.66 3.88
N LEU A 168 -1.66 6.11 3.43
CA LEU A 168 -0.85 7.15 4.07
C LEU A 168 -1.20 8.57 3.58
N GLY A 169 -2.21 8.69 2.72
CA GLY A 169 -2.55 9.93 2.01
C GLY A 169 -1.61 10.25 0.85
N GLY A 170 -1.91 11.33 0.15
CA GLY A 170 -1.16 11.82 -1.01
C GLY A 170 -0.16 12.96 -0.70
N LEU A 171 -0.15 13.48 0.53
CA LEU A 171 0.70 14.62 0.92
C LEU A 171 2.07 14.21 1.46
N ARG A 172 2.15 13.06 2.15
CA ARG A 172 3.39 12.53 2.74
C ARG A 172 4.35 12.09 1.64
N VAL A 173 5.56 12.62 1.65
CA VAL A 173 6.66 12.19 0.76
C VAL A 173 7.93 12.15 1.59
N GLU A 174 8.51 10.97 1.74
CA GLU A 174 9.55 10.73 2.73
C GLU A 174 10.59 9.71 2.25
N GLY A 175 11.75 9.79 2.88
CA GLY A 175 12.75 8.75 2.80
C GLY A 175 13.86 9.00 1.78
N PRO A 176 14.89 8.14 1.82
CA PRO A 176 16.04 8.22 0.94
C PRO A 176 15.68 8.01 -0.53
N PRO A 177 16.45 8.61 -1.46
CA PRO A 177 16.35 8.28 -2.87
C PRO A 177 16.78 6.83 -3.14
N MET A 178 16.44 6.32 -4.32
CA MET A 178 16.91 5.01 -4.80
C MET A 178 18.10 5.22 -5.75
N GLU A 179 19.27 4.65 -5.43
CA GLU A 179 20.38 4.59 -6.39
C GLU A 179 20.13 3.45 -7.40
N ALA A 180 20.56 3.65 -8.65
CA ALA A 180 20.30 2.70 -9.75
C ALA A 180 20.70 1.25 -9.44
N ARG A 181 21.83 1.05 -8.75
CA ARG A 181 22.34 -0.29 -8.38
C ARG A 181 21.48 -1.05 -7.37
N TRP A 182 20.58 -0.36 -6.67
CA TRP A 182 19.69 -0.94 -5.66
C TRP A 182 18.25 -1.14 -6.14
N ILE A 183 17.95 -0.71 -7.37
CA ILE A 183 16.67 -1.00 -8.02
C ILE A 183 16.52 -2.53 -8.12
N SER A 184 15.40 -3.03 -7.61
CA SER A 184 15.09 -4.45 -7.55
C SER A 184 13.58 -4.66 -7.42
N PHE A 185 13.11 -5.89 -7.33
CA PHE A 185 11.67 -6.16 -7.18
C PHE A 185 11.04 -5.60 -5.90
N ILE A 186 11.82 -5.32 -4.85
CA ILE A 186 11.33 -4.63 -3.63
C ILE A 186 11.53 -3.11 -3.68
N GLY A 187 11.73 -2.56 -4.88
CA GLY A 187 11.97 -1.13 -5.09
C GLY A 187 12.16 -0.85 -6.57
N GLN A 188 11.20 -1.30 -7.39
CA GLN A 188 11.31 -1.30 -8.85
C GLN A 188 11.20 0.12 -9.42
N VAL A 189 10.42 0.97 -8.74
CA VAL A 189 10.20 2.37 -9.13
C VAL A 189 11.15 3.26 -8.30
N PRO A 190 12.07 4.01 -8.93
CA PRO A 190 13.09 4.80 -8.23
C PRO A 190 12.51 6.09 -7.63
N THR A 191 11.64 5.93 -6.65
CA THR A 191 10.99 7.01 -5.88
C THR A 191 11.59 7.11 -4.47
N PRO A 192 11.26 8.13 -3.67
CA PRO A 192 11.47 8.10 -2.22
C PRO A 192 10.79 6.87 -1.58
N TYR A 193 11.15 6.53 -0.35
CA TYR A 193 10.58 5.38 0.35
C TYR A 193 9.04 5.46 0.45
N VAL A 194 8.52 6.65 0.73
CA VAL A 194 7.10 6.99 0.62
C VAL A 194 6.93 8.01 -0.50
N PRO A 195 6.39 7.63 -1.67
CA PRO A 195 6.21 8.55 -2.80
C PRO A 195 4.98 9.47 -2.64
N GLY A 196 4.03 9.09 -1.78
CA GLY A 196 2.76 9.81 -1.61
C GLY A 196 1.92 9.83 -2.88
N LEU A 197 1.91 8.74 -3.65
CA LEU A 197 1.18 8.58 -4.91
C LEU A 197 0.20 7.41 -4.81
N THR A 198 -0.89 7.46 -5.57
CA THR A 198 -1.74 6.28 -5.79
C THR A 198 -1.09 5.31 -6.79
N ALA A 199 -1.61 4.09 -6.91
CA ALA A 199 -1.13 3.13 -7.92
C ALA A 199 -1.31 3.68 -9.34
N GLY A 200 -2.43 4.34 -9.63
CA GLY A 200 -2.68 5.00 -10.91
C GLY A 200 -1.69 6.12 -11.23
N GLU A 201 -1.36 6.96 -10.24
CA GLU A 201 -0.36 8.03 -10.40
C GLU A 201 1.05 7.44 -10.63
N ILE A 202 1.43 6.38 -9.90
CA ILE A 202 2.69 5.66 -10.12
C ILE A 202 2.73 5.05 -11.52
N ALA A 203 1.65 4.42 -12.00
CA ALA A 203 1.59 3.86 -13.34
C ALA A 203 1.80 4.94 -14.42
N ARG A 204 1.14 6.10 -14.29
CA ARG A 204 1.33 7.23 -15.21
C ARG A 204 2.78 7.70 -15.23
N MET A 205 3.37 7.91 -14.06
CA MET A 205 4.75 8.35 -13.92
C MET A 205 5.74 7.33 -14.49
N ALA A 206 5.56 6.04 -14.16
CA ALA A 206 6.44 4.98 -14.63
C ALA A 206 6.36 4.74 -16.14
N ASN A 207 5.16 4.83 -16.73
CA ASN A 207 4.99 4.72 -18.19
C ASN A 207 5.67 5.91 -18.89
N ALA A 208 5.48 7.13 -18.39
CA ALA A 208 6.05 8.35 -18.98
C ALA A 208 7.59 8.41 -18.84
N LEU A 209 8.13 8.03 -17.69
CA LEU A 209 9.57 8.11 -17.42
C LEU A 209 10.35 6.87 -17.87
N GLY A 210 9.69 5.88 -18.49
CA GLY A 210 10.33 4.67 -19.03
C GLY A 210 10.76 3.67 -17.94
N TRP A 211 10.20 3.77 -16.74
CA TRP A 211 10.42 2.79 -15.67
C TRP A 211 9.61 1.51 -15.87
N ALA A 212 8.51 1.60 -16.61
CA ALA A 212 7.87 0.47 -17.28
C ALA A 212 8.17 0.58 -18.78
N SER A 213 8.96 -0.34 -19.32
CA SER A 213 9.40 -0.32 -20.71
C SER A 213 9.31 -1.72 -21.34
N PRO A 214 8.79 -1.88 -22.57
CA PRO A 214 8.22 -0.83 -23.43
C PRO A 214 6.96 -0.19 -22.82
N ARG A 215 6.64 1.04 -23.25
CA ARG A 215 5.43 1.73 -22.81
C ARG A 215 4.18 0.96 -23.24
N CYS A 216 3.16 0.93 -22.38
CA CYS A 216 1.86 0.34 -22.71
C CYS A 216 0.80 1.42 -22.99
N ASP A 217 -0.28 1.05 -23.68
CA ASP A 217 -1.51 1.85 -23.76
C ASP A 217 -2.18 1.85 -22.38
N LEU A 218 -1.77 2.80 -21.55
CA LEU A 218 -2.19 2.92 -20.16
C LEU A 218 -3.48 3.72 -20.06
N ARG A 219 -4.46 3.16 -19.35
CA ARG A 219 -5.67 3.87 -18.90
C ARG A 219 -5.80 3.75 -17.39
N VAL A 220 -6.14 4.85 -16.72
CA VAL A 220 -6.39 4.84 -15.28
C VAL A 220 -7.85 5.20 -15.04
N VAL A 221 -8.60 4.32 -14.39
CA VAL A 221 -9.93 4.63 -13.90
C VAL A 221 -9.76 5.33 -12.55
N ARG A 222 -9.86 6.66 -12.57
CA ARG A 222 -9.74 7.52 -11.38
C ARG A 222 -10.83 7.19 -10.38
N MET A 223 -10.48 7.27 -9.09
CA MET A 223 -11.45 7.31 -8.01
C MET A 223 -12.31 8.58 -8.09
N LYS A 224 -13.45 8.58 -7.39
CA LYS A 224 -14.20 9.80 -7.07
C LYS A 224 -14.22 10.01 -5.56
N GLY A 225 -14.15 11.27 -5.13
CA GLY A 225 -14.23 11.66 -3.73
C GLY A 225 -12.92 11.61 -2.95
N TRP A 226 -11.92 10.81 -3.37
CA TRP A 226 -10.62 10.78 -2.71
C TRP A 226 -9.86 12.10 -2.90
N ARG A 227 -9.21 12.56 -1.84
CA ARG A 227 -8.33 13.74 -1.84
C ARG A 227 -7.01 13.39 -1.16
N ARG A 228 -5.95 14.12 -1.50
CA ARG A 228 -4.60 13.84 -0.99
C ARG A 228 -4.46 13.95 0.52
N ASP A 229 -5.28 14.77 1.17
CA ASP A 229 -5.28 15.01 2.61
C ASP A 229 -5.96 13.88 3.41
N MET A 230 -6.67 12.96 2.75
CA MET A 230 -7.33 11.84 3.39
C MET A 230 -6.33 10.77 3.84
N VAL A 231 -6.45 10.34 5.09
CA VAL A 231 -5.96 9.02 5.54
C VAL A 231 -7.05 7.97 5.31
N TRP A 232 -6.74 6.67 5.51
CA TRP A 232 -7.70 5.59 5.23
C TRP A 232 -9.06 5.79 5.93
N ASP A 233 -9.06 6.20 7.19
CA ASP A 233 -10.29 6.39 7.98
C ASP A 233 -11.23 7.44 7.37
N ASP A 234 -10.71 8.44 6.64
CA ASP A 234 -11.53 9.47 6.00
C ASP A 234 -12.28 8.96 4.75
N THR A 235 -11.93 7.76 4.26
CA THR A 235 -12.50 7.17 3.04
C THR A 235 -13.79 6.41 3.29
N GLU A 236 -14.03 5.99 4.54
CA GLU A 236 -15.14 5.12 4.98
C GLU A 236 -15.16 3.73 4.31
N LEU A 237 -14.05 3.33 3.67
CA LEU A 237 -13.89 2.03 3.04
C LEU A 237 -13.47 0.95 4.05
N GLY A 238 -14.00 -0.26 3.88
CA GLY A 238 -13.56 -1.42 4.65
C GLY A 238 -12.10 -1.79 4.36
N TRP A 239 -11.32 -2.07 5.41
CA TRP A 239 -9.94 -2.55 5.26
C TRP A 239 -9.89 -4.06 5.04
N VAL A 240 -9.47 -4.47 3.84
CA VAL A 240 -9.09 -5.86 3.58
C VAL A 240 -7.57 -5.95 3.71
N LYS A 241 -7.08 -6.70 4.71
CA LYS A 241 -5.63 -6.83 4.94
C LYS A 241 -4.89 -7.28 3.67
N PRO A 242 -3.89 -6.52 3.18
CA PRO A 242 -3.18 -6.87 1.95
C PRO A 242 -2.20 -8.02 2.15
N SER A 243 -1.66 -8.19 3.36
CA SER A 243 -0.81 -9.34 3.71
C SER A 243 -0.96 -9.69 5.20
N PRO A 244 -0.44 -10.86 5.64
CA PRO A 244 -0.58 -11.30 7.03
C PRO A 244 -0.06 -10.29 8.07
N ASN A 245 1.00 -9.55 7.75
CA ASN A 245 1.60 -8.55 8.65
C ASN A 245 1.03 -7.13 8.47
N ILE A 246 0.00 -6.92 7.63
CA ILE A 246 -0.70 -5.64 7.50
C ILE A 246 -2.19 -5.81 7.87
N PRO A 247 -2.51 -6.23 9.11
CA PRO A 247 -3.86 -6.61 9.48
C PRO A 247 -4.84 -5.44 9.56
N ARG A 248 -4.35 -4.20 9.76
CA ARG A 248 -5.19 -3.02 10.03
C ARG A 248 -4.83 -1.85 9.11
N ALA A 249 -5.78 -0.93 8.92
CA ALA A 249 -5.63 0.25 8.07
C ALA A 249 -4.55 1.24 8.53
N ASP A 250 -4.21 1.21 9.83
CA ASP A 250 -3.13 2.02 10.42
C ASP A 250 -1.75 1.35 10.29
N THR A 251 -1.69 0.05 10.00
CA THR A 251 -0.44 -0.71 9.88
C THR A 251 0.54 -0.15 8.84
N PRO A 252 0.11 0.42 7.69
CA PRO A 252 1.01 1.11 6.76
C PRO A 252 1.89 2.19 7.41
N ALA A 253 1.39 2.93 8.40
CA ALA A 253 2.18 3.96 9.08
C ALA A 253 3.30 3.34 9.91
N TYR A 254 3.00 2.23 10.59
CA TYR A 254 3.99 1.44 11.33
C TYR A 254 5.00 0.76 10.40
N TYR A 255 4.54 0.21 9.27
CA TYR A 255 5.41 -0.36 8.24
C TYR A 255 6.44 0.68 7.77
N VAL A 256 6.00 1.91 7.48
CA VAL A 256 6.93 2.98 7.08
C VAL A 256 7.87 3.37 8.22
N ALA A 257 7.42 3.32 9.47
CA ALA A 257 8.21 3.71 10.64
C ALA A 257 9.31 2.71 11.01
N THR A 258 9.09 1.41 10.83
CA THR A 258 10.00 0.36 11.33
C THR A 258 10.29 -0.77 10.35
N GLY A 259 9.53 -0.90 9.27
CA GLY A 259 9.61 -2.05 8.35
C GLY A 259 10.99 -2.26 7.75
N MET A 260 11.73 -1.18 7.48
CA MET A 260 13.10 -1.25 6.97
C MET A 260 14.07 -1.90 7.98
N LEU A 261 13.84 -1.71 9.29
CA LEU A 261 14.65 -2.33 10.33
C LEU A 261 14.48 -3.86 10.37
N GLY A 262 13.29 -4.36 10.01
CA GLY A 262 12.97 -5.78 9.99
C GLY A 262 13.82 -6.60 9.02
N GLU A 263 14.47 -5.94 8.04
CA GLU A 263 15.39 -6.61 7.10
C GLU A 263 16.73 -6.99 7.75
N LEU A 264 17.07 -6.36 8.89
CA LEU A 264 18.28 -6.65 9.65
C LEU A 264 18.03 -7.74 10.68
N LYS A 265 18.95 -8.70 10.76
CA LYS A 265 18.89 -9.77 11.75
C LYS A 265 19.07 -9.23 13.17
N GLY A 266 18.23 -9.72 14.07
CA GLY A 266 18.30 -9.44 15.50
C GLY A 266 17.60 -8.15 15.93
N ILE A 267 16.83 -7.54 15.03
CA ILE A 267 15.82 -6.54 15.38
C ILE A 267 14.45 -7.22 15.34
N GLU A 268 13.70 -7.09 16.42
CA GLU A 268 12.31 -7.49 16.51
C GLU A 268 11.40 -6.31 16.17
N GLY A 269 10.55 -6.51 15.16
CA GLY A 269 9.57 -5.55 14.68
C GLY A 269 8.13 -5.89 15.02
N GLY A 270 7.86 -7.03 15.68
CA GLY A 270 6.50 -7.52 15.98
C GLY A 270 5.82 -8.33 14.87
N CYS A 271 6.47 -8.52 13.71
CA CYS A 271 5.96 -9.36 12.62
C CYS A 271 5.70 -10.80 13.08
N GLY A 272 4.59 -11.40 12.64
CA GLY A 272 4.13 -12.71 13.10
C GLY A 272 3.37 -12.69 14.44
N GLY A 273 3.33 -11.56 15.13
CA GLY A 273 2.54 -11.33 16.33
C GLY A 273 1.32 -10.42 16.10
N PRO A 274 0.62 -10.00 17.18
CA PRO A 274 -0.59 -9.17 17.09
C PRO A 274 -0.33 -7.71 16.73
N THR A 275 0.94 -7.25 16.82
CA THR A 275 1.32 -5.84 16.63
C THR A 275 2.49 -5.71 15.64
N PRO A 276 2.33 -6.10 14.37
CA PRO A 276 3.39 -6.03 13.38
C PRO A 276 3.81 -4.58 13.12
N PHE A 277 5.13 -4.37 13.04
CA PHE A 277 5.80 -3.09 12.83
C PHE A 277 5.65 -2.06 13.97
N GLU A 278 5.00 -2.41 15.06
CA GLU A 278 4.80 -1.51 16.20
C GLU A 278 5.97 -1.52 17.20
N ILE A 279 7.01 -2.31 16.95
CA ILE A 279 8.07 -2.57 17.93
C ILE A 279 9.43 -2.25 17.31
N ILE A 280 10.33 -1.68 18.13
CA ILE A 280 11.77 -1.67 17.85
C ILE A 280 12.45 -2.25 19.09
N ALA A 281 12.86 -3.51 18.99
CA ALA A 281 13.55 -4.22 20.07
C ALA A 281 14.76 -4.99 19.56
N ALA A 282 15.78 -5.16 20.39
CA ALA A 282 16.98 -5.92 20.06
C ALA A 282 17.70 -6.41 21.32
N LYS A 283 18.30 -7.62 21.25
CA LYS A 283 19.01 -8.19 22.39
C LYS A 283 20.19 -7.29 22.78
N GLY A 284 20.18 -6.82 24.04
CA GLY A 284 21.20 -5.92 24.61
C GLY A 284 20.71 -4.48 24.82
N LEU A 285 19.53 -4.12 24.31
CA LEU A 285 18.90 -2.85 24.67
C LEU A 285 18.35 -2.89 26.09
N GLU A 286 18.44 -1.75 26.78
CA GLU A 286 17.73 -1.51 28.03
C GLU A 286 16.47 -0.69 27.72
N SER A 287 15.31 -1.27 28.03
CA SER A 287 13.99 -0.77 27.62
C SER A 287 13.71 0.68 28.03
N ARG A 288 14.03 1.08 29.27
CA ARG A 288 13.70 2.40 29.80
C ARG A 288 14.53 3.49 29.14
N SER A 289 15.85 3.33 29.07
CA SER A 289 16.77 4.27 28.44
C SER A 289 16.56 4.36 26.93
N PHE A 290 16.29 3.24 26.26
CA PHE A 290 15.93 3.23 24.85
C PHE A 290 14.62 3.98 24.61
N THR A 291 13.58 3.70 25.38
CA THR A 291 12.29 4.40 25.29
C THR A 291 12.42 5.88 25.57
N ALA A 292 13.16 6.28 26.61
CA ALA A 292 13.42 7.68 26.93
C ALA A 292 14.17 8.39 25.79
N LYS A 293 15.14 7.71 25.16
CA LYS A 293 15.88 8.24 24.01
C LYS A 293 15.00 8.45 22.79
N MET A 294 14.08 7.53 22.51
CA MET A 294 13.15 7.66 21.40
C MET A 294 12.07 8.71 21.69
N SER A 295 11.59 8.79 22.94
CA SER A 295 10.60 9.79 23.38
C SER A 295 11.16 11.21 23.33
N SER A 296 12.45 11.41 23.60
CA SER A 296 13.08 12.74 23.54
C SER A 296 13.22 13.32 22.13
N LEU A 297 12.87 12.55 21.09
CA LEU A 297 12.73 13.08 19.73
C LEU A 297 11.55 14.05 19.60
N GLY A 298 10.57 14.00 20.51
CA GLY A 298 9.46 14.96 20.55
C GLY A 298 8.61 14.97 19.28
N LEU A 299 8.48 13.83 18.59
CA LEU A 299 7.79 13.74 17.30
C LEU A 299 6.27 13.89 17.50
N PRO A 300 5.62 14.90 16.88
CA PRO A 300 4.18 15.08 17.00
C PRO A 300 3.41 13.82 16.60
N GLY A 301 2.39 13.42 17.38
CA GLY A 301 1.56 12.25 17.06
C GLY A 301 2.27 10.89 17.12
N VAL A 302 3.53 10.81 17.60
CA VAL A 302 4.23 9.54 17.82
C VAL A 302 4.57 9.41 19.30
N ARG A 303 4.15 8.30 19.92
CA ARG A 303 4.44 8.00 21.32
C ARG A 303 5.23 6.70 21.42
N PHE A 304 6.05 6.59 22.46
CA PHE A 304 6.83 5.39 22.76
C PHE A 304 6.51 4.92 24.18
N SER A 305 6.41 3.61 24.35
CA SER A 305 6.30 2.95 25.64
C SER A 305 7.34 1.83 25.74
N PRO A 306 7.84 1.50 26.95
CA PRO A 306 8.72 0.37 27.13
C PRO A 306 8.11 -0.91 26.55
N TYR A 307 8.91 -1.68 25.81
CA TYR A 307 8.51 -3.00 25.30
C TYR A 307 9.42 -4.05 25.92
N GLU A 308 8.81 -4.91 26.73
CA GLU A 308 9.51 -5.91 27.54
C GLU A 308 10.73 -5.30 28.24
N ARG A 309 11.84 -6.04 28.30
CA ARG A 309 13.11 -5.59 28.86
C ARG A 309 14.09 -5.08 27.79
N MET A 310 13.69 -4.99 26.52
CA MET A 310 14.65 -4.88 25.40
C MET A 310 14.22 -3.99 24.21
N GLY A 311 13.34 -3.02 24.40
CA GLY A 311 13.01 -2.08 23.33
C GLY A 311 11.91 -1.10 23.67
N ALA A 312 11.31 -0.53 22.63
CA ALA A 312 10.13 0.32 22.74
C ALA A 312 9.05 -0.14 21.76
N ARG A 313 7.79 -0.02 22.17
CA ARG A 313 6.62 -0.06 21.31
C ARG A 313 6.25 1.38 20.95
N LEU A 314 5.81 1.58 19.71
CA LEU A 314 5.35 2.87 19.22
C LEU A 314 3.84 2.88 18.98
N THR A 315 3.23 4.05 19.15
CA THR A 315 1.86 4.36 18.75
C THR A 315 1.89 5.58 17.86
N ILE A 316 1.24 5.50 16.70
CA ILE A 316 1.28 6.53 15.66
C ILE A 316 -0.14 7.03 15.40
N ASP A 317 -0.33 8.34 15.47
CA ASP A 317 -1.49 9.02 14.87
C ASP A 317 -1.34 8.95 13.34
N PRO A 318 -2.30 8.36 12.60
CA PRO A 318 -2.25 8.30 11.14
C PRO A 318 -2.06 9.67 10.46
N ARG A 319 -2.52 10.75 11.09
CA ARG A 319 -2.44 12.13 10.59
C ARG A 319 -1.19 12.88 11.04
N THR A 320 -0.25 12.20 11.71
CA THR A 320 0.98 12.84 12.19
C THR A 320 1.74 13.56 11.07
N PRO A 321 2.22 14.79 11.28
CA PRO A 321 3.14 15.45 10.34
C PRO A 321 4.59 14.95 10.48
N ALA A 322 4.90 14.12 11.48
CA ALA A 322 6.26 13.63 11.73
C ALA A 322 6.76 12.76 10.56
N ASN A 323 8.06 12.85 10.27
CA ASN A 323 8.71 11.99 9.28
C ASN A 323 8.82 10.56 9.80
N LEU A 324 7.88 9.70 9.42
CA LEU A 324 7.82 8.31 9.88
C LEU A 324 9.00 7.51 9.35
N THR A 325 9.39 7.71 8.09
CA THR A 325 10.55 7.00 7.53
C THR A 325 11.83 7.27 8.33
N GLY A 326 11.97 8.48 8.86
CA GLY A 326 13.08 8.89 9.73
C GLY A 326 13.21 8.05 11.02
N LEU A 327 12.11 7.47 11.52
CA LEU A 327 12.13 6.58 12.69
C LEU A 327 12.99 5.35 12.46
N ASN A 328 13.06 4.82 11.23
CA ASN A 328 14.00 3.72 10.92
C ASN A 328 15.44 4.16 11.20
N ILE A 329 15.82 5.40 10.93
CA ILE A 329 17.20 5.88 11.09
C ILE A 329 17.51 6.19 12.54
N HIS A 330 16.57 6.84 13.24
CA HIS A 330 16.68 7.04 14.68
C HIS A 330 16.79 5.70 15.42
N GLY A 331 15.90 4.76 15.09
CA GLY A 331 15.89 3.39 15.61
C GLY A 331 17.19 2.66 15.30
N LEU A 332 17.66 2.65 14.04
CA LEU A 332 18.91 2.01 13.65
C LEU A 332 20.12 2.59 14.39
N ALA A 333 20.22 3.90 14.52
CA ALA A 333 21.32 4.56 15.22
C ALA A 333 21.28 4.29 16.74
N ALA A 334 20.10 4.16 17.34
CA ALA A 334 19.95 3.80 18.75
C ALA A 334 20.26 2.31 18.98
N VAL A 335 19.73 1.43 18.14
CA VAL A 335 20.01 -0.02 18.14
C VAL A 335 21.50 -0.27 17.95
N TYR A 336 22.15 0.38 16.98
CA TYR A 336 23.57 0.20 16.73
C TYR A 336 24.44 0.60 17.94
N ARG A 337 24.06 1.63 18.69
CA ARG A 337 24.79 2.04 19.90
C ARG A 337 24.61 1.08 21.07
N GLY A 338 23.40 0.56 21.29
CA GLY A 338 23.12 -0.39 22.36
C GLY A 338 23.44 -1.86 22.02
N ALA A 339 23.51 -2.20 20.73
CA ALA A 339 23.75 -3.54 20.21
C ALA A 339 24.62 -3.49 18.93
N PRO A 340 25.95 -3.23 19.06
CA PRO A 340 26.84 -2.83 17.96
C PRO A 340 27.09 -3.88 16.86
N ASN A 341 26.54 -5.07 17.00
CA ASN A 341 26.74 -6.17 16.06
C ASN A 341 25.61 -6.33 15.04
N VAL A 342 24.63 -5.41 14.94
CA VAL A 342 23.48 -5.54 14.03
C VAL A 342 23.87 -5.74 12.55
N PHE A 343 24.84 -4.98 12.03
CA PHE A 343 25.38 -5.18 10.68
C PHE A 343 26.26 -6.43 10.56
N LYS A 344 26.97 -6.80 11.63
CA LYS A 344 27.80 -8.03 11.62
C LYS A 344 26.95 -9.30 11.63
N ARG A 345 25.77 -9.26 12.27
CA ARG A 345 24.77 -10.35 12.31
C ARG A 345 23.99 -10.47 11.01
N SER A 346 23.79 -9.36 10.32
CA SER A 346 23.13 -9.29 9.01
C SER A 346 24.18 -9.46 7.91
N ARG A 347 24.46 -10.69 7.48
CA ARG A 347 25.39 -10.98 6.35
C ARG A 347 24.62 -11.51 5.14
N GLY A 348 25.23 -11.36 3.96
CA GLY A 348 24.69 -11.85 2.70
C GLY A 348 23.35 -11.20 2.35
N SER A 349 22.36 -12.04 2.02
CA SER A 349 21.06 -11.62 1.49
C SER A 349 20.29 -10.63 2.38
N HIS A 350 20.37 -10.74 3.72
CA HIS A 350 19.68 -9.82 4.63
C HIS A 350 20.21 -8.38 4.54
N LEU A 351 21.54 -8.22 4.48
CA LEU A 351 22.14 -6.90 4.38
C LEU A 351 21.89 -6.27 3.01
N GLU A 352 21.95 -7.10 1.97
CA GLU A 352 21.62 -6.66 0.61
C GLU A 352 20.15 -6.23 0.51
N LEU A 353 19.23 -6.97 1.15
CA LEU A 353 17.80 -6.65 1.19
C LEU A 353 17.55 -5.34 1.95
N PHE A 354 18.23 -5.13 3.08
CA PHE A 354 18.20 -3.84 3.80
C PHE A 354 18.68 -2.68 2.91
N PHE A 355 19.77 -2.86 2.14
CA PHE A 355 20.25 -1.82 1.22
C PHE A 355 19.32 -1.59 0.03
N LYS A 356 18.63 -2.63 -0.46
CA LYS A 356 17.57 -2.49 -1.46
C LYS A 356 16.36 -1.74 -0.89
N ALA A 357 16.00 -2.02 0.36
CA ALA A 357 14.90 -1.33 1.04
C ALA A 357 15.22 0.15 1.30
N TYR A 358 16.41 0.45 1.81
CA TYR A 358 16.88 1.82 2.00
C TYR A 358 17.14 2.53 0.65
N GLY A 359 17.71 1.84 -0.33
CA GLY A 359 18.07 2.37 -1.65
C GLY A 359 19.53 2.83 -1.77
N SER A 360 20.38 2.51 -0.80
CA SER A 360 21.82 2.83 -0.77
C SER A 360 22.55 1.97 0.27
N ALA A 361 23.82 1.63 0.03
CA ALA A 361 24.69 1.07 1.09
C ALA A 361 25.42 2.14 1.90
N SER A 362 25.31 3.43 1.53
CA SER A 362 25.95 4.53 2.26
C SER A 362 25.49 4.59 3.73
N ILE A 363 24.24 4.19 4.00
CA ILE A 363 23.65 4.18 5.34
C ILE A 363 24.48 3.41 6.35
N ARG A 364 25.07 2.28 5.95
CA ARG A 364 25.92 1.48 6.85
C ARG A 364 27.13 2.29 7.32
N ARG A 365 27.86 2.91 6.38
CA ARG A 365 29.02 3.74 6.72
C ARG A 365 28.64 4.95 7.55
N GLN A 366 27.48 5.56 7.28
CA GLN A 366 27.00 6.71 8.06
C GLN A 366 26.72 6.31 9.52
N ILE A 367 26.05 5.17 9.74
CA ILE A 367 25.77 4.65 11.08
C ILE A 367 27.06 4.23 11.80
N GLU A 368 27.96 3.49 11.13
CA GLU A 368 29.25 3.05 11.69
C GLU A 368 30.16 4.24 12.07
N ARG A 369 30.10 5.35 11.32
CA ARG A 369 30.83 6.60 11.64
C ARG A 369 30.16 7.47 12.70
N GLY A 370 29.00 7.07 13.22
CA GLY A 370 28.27 7.84 14.22
C GLY A 370 27.66 9.14 13.67
N VAL A 371 27.39 9.23 12.36
CA VAL A 371 26.67 10.38 11.79
C VAL A 371 25.32 10.51 12.50
N PRO A 372 24.97 11.69 13.06
CA PRO A 372 23.69 11.86 13.74
C PRO A 372 22.52 11.55 12.81
N ALA A 373 21.51 10.82 13.31
CA ALA A 373 20.36 10.39 12.51
C ALA A 373 19.64 11.55 11.80
N HIS A 374 19.47 12.70 12.48
CA HIS A 374 18.87 13.89 11.87
C HIS A 374 19.66 14.37 10.64
N ARG A 375 21.00 14.33 10.65
CA ARG A 375 21.81 14.73 9.48
C ARG A 375 21.64 13.77 8.29
N ILE A 376 21.44 12.48 8.56
CA ILE A 376 21.15 11.50 7.50
C ILE A 376 19.79 11.80 6.88
N ILE A 377 18.78 12.05 7.72
CA ILE A 377 17.40 12.38 7.31
C ILE A 377 17.35 13.70 6.54
N ASP A 378 18.03 14.74 7.03
CA ASP A 378 18.13 16.06 6.37
C ASP A 378 18.73 15.94 4.97
N GLY A 379 19.66 15.00 4.78
CA GLY A 379 20.28 14.70 3.49
C GLY A 379 19.30 14.23 2.41
N TRP A 380 18.11 13.75 2.77
CA TRP A 380 17.07 13.36 1.81
C TRP A 380 16.26 14.55 1.29
N THR A 381 16.26 15.67 2.02
CA THR A 381 15.41 16.83 1.74
C THR A 381 15.51 17.32 0.30
N PRO A 382 16.72 17.49 -0.29
CA PRO A 382 16.83 17.93 -1.68
C PRO A 382 16.21 16.93 -2.67
N SER A 383 16.37 15.62 -2.44
CA SER A 383 15.77 14.59 -3.31
C SER A 383 14.25 14.53 -3.15
N VAL A 384 13.72 14.68 -1.93
CA VAL A 384 12.28 14.73 -1.67
C VAL A 384 11.66 15.95 -2.33
N ALA A 385 12.29 17.13 -2.23
CA ALA A 385 11.83 18.36 -2.87
C ALA A 385 11.79 18.20 -4.40
N ARG A 386 12.85 17.67 -5.03
CA ARG A 386 12.86 17.38 -6.47
C ARG A 386 11.76 16.41 -6.87
N PHE A 387 11.54 15.36 -6.09
CA PHE A 387 10.48 14.39 -6.38
C PHE A 387 9.08 15.00 -6.27
N ARG A 388 8.84 15.87 -5.27
CA ARG A 388 7.56 16.58 -5.12
C ARG A 388 7.21 17.43 -6.33
N VAL A 389 8.20 18.02 -7.00
CA VAL A 389 8.02 18.74 -8.27
C VAL A 389 7.83 17.77 -9.42
N ALA A 390 8.71 16.76 -9.54
CA ALA A 390 8.68 15.79 -10.64
C ALA A 390 7.38 14.99 -10.73
N ARG A 391 6.69 14.76 -9.59
CA ARG A 391 5.44 14.00 -9.57
C ARG A 391 4.21 14.81 -10.00
N GLN A 392 4.26 16.15 -10.00
CA GLN A 392 3.10 17.03 -10.25
C GLN A 392 2.34 16.70 -11.55
N PRO A 393 3.01 16.48 -12.70
CA PRO A 393 2.29 16.21 -13.96
C PRO A 393 1.51 14.88 -13.96
N PHE A 394 1.83 13.99 -13.02
CA PHE A 394 1.27 12.64 -12.93
C PHE A 394 0.19 12.52 -11.86
N LEU A 395 -0.03 13.57 -11.05
CA LEU A 395 -1.09 13.58 -10.06
C LEU A 395 -2.47 13.53 -10.72
N LEU A 396 -3.39 12.83 -10.07
CA LEU A 396 -4.79 12.66 -10.46
C LEU A 396 -5.73 13.30 -9.44
N TYR A 397 -5.25 13.72 -8.28
CA TYR A 397 -6.05 14.23 -7.17
C TYR A 397 -5.33 15.33 -6.41
#